data_AF-A0A804KPP0-F1
#
_entry.id   AF-A0A804KPP0-F1
#
_cell.length_a   1.000
_cell.length_b   1.000
_cell.length_c   1.000
_cell.angle_alpha   90.00
_cell.angle_beta   90.00
_cell.angle_gamma   90.00
#
_symmetry.space_group_name_H-M   'P 1'
#
loop_
_entity.id
_entity.type
_entity.pdbx_description
1 polymer ?
#
loop_
_entity_poly.entity_id
_entity_poly.type
_entity_poly.pdbx_seq_one_letter_code
_entity_poly.pdbx_strand_id
1 'polypeptide(L)'
;MMTTSNMERKFESTPGNSDAHPKMLSSSVSRDLPADIVELILNRLSWPKALSLGRVSRTWRAAVQNYNPMGAQSPCLLHLRPGTVRLFSTVEQRCSLIRRPKLNGECCGAYKSWLVLRHPSSNNMSIVNVLTGASIELPPLQIEGDVFVTLSSTPTARCLLLAEVRNKKESCFLSCRTGDDEWTTLDNLSDSFLVQFSALSDGKLYFAEDSFLFVVDSILRADSEPSLVDSWRFMDEGELSMYLIKCNSEVLVVFAAREDKNGPINDFSVFQLEQDTSLLNMKNRIYQRLLPQVSFVKVESLRDHAIFLGNIQSLCFPVENTGCRENCIYFTQPGDETAWHVFDMGNKRISDGPNLGFKASFRSLVWIEPGVV
;
A
#
# COMPACT_ATOMS: atom_id res chain seq x y z
N MET A 1 14.31 83.84 -37.92
CA MET A 1 13.93 83.48 -36.53
C MET A 1 15.22 83.11 -35.82
N MET A 2 15.80 84.08 -35.10
CA MET A 2 15.76 84.14 -33.62
C MET A 2 16.51 82.96 -32.98
N THR A 3 17.50 83.07 -32.10
CA THR A 3 18.36 84.13 -31.52
C THR A 3 19.06 83.43 -30.33
N THR A 4 20.33 83.77 -30.05
CA THR A 4 20.93 83.93 -28.67
C THR A 4 20.90 82.75 -27.68
N SER A 5 21.72 82.61 -26.65
CA SER A 5 23.01 83.15 -26.18
C SER A 5 23.27 82.49 -24.82
N ASN A 6 24.54 82.26 -24.47
CA ASN A 6 25.20 82.53 -23.19
C ASN A 6 24.70 81.99 -21.82
N MET A 7 25.73 81.63 -21.04
CA MET A 7 25.88 81.74 -19.57
C MET A 7 25.08 80.71 -18.73
N GLU A 8 25.61 80.09 -17.66
CA GLU A 8 26.68 80.51 -16.76
C GLU A 8 27.19 79.35 -15.87
N ARG A 9 28.34 79.59 -15.25
CA ARG A 9 29.19 78.71 -14.42
C ARG A 9 28.50 78.23 -13.14
N LYS A 10 28.94 77.08 -12.61
CA LYS A 10 29.38 76.98 -11.20
C LYS A 10 30.25 75.74 -10.92
N PHE A 11 31.51 76.04 -10.66
CA PHE A 11 32.47 75.49 -9.69
C PHE A 11 32.53 73.97 -9.41
N GLU A 12 33.77 73.49 -9.59
CA GLU A 12 34.35 72.21 -9.21
C GLU A 12 34.13 71.83 -7.73
N SER A 13 33.96 70.53 -7.46
CA SER A 13 34.72 69.87 -6.40
C SER A 13 34.84 68.37 -6.68
N THR A 14 36.08 67.91 -6.64
CA THR A 14 36.60 66.54 -6.82
C THR A 14 36.11 65.60 -5.72
N PRO A 15 35.77 64.33 -6.01
CA PRO A 15 35.63 63.32 -4.98
C PRO A 15 36.95 62.55 -4.85
N GLY A 16 37.61 62.77 -3.71
CA GLY A 16 38.70 61.93 -3.26
C GLY A 16 38.77 61.99 -1.74
N ASN A 17 38.17 61.01 -1.07
CA ASN A 17 39.00 60.18 -0.19
C ASN A 17 38.31 58.88 0.19
N SER A 18 39.13 57.85 0.20
CA SER A 18 38.90 56.50 0.67
C SER A 18 38.48 56.47 2.14
N ASP A 19 37.34 55.84 2.43
CA ASP A 19 37.07 55.28 3.75
C ASP A 19 36.89 53.77 3.63
N ALA A 20 37.73 53.07 4.36
CA ALA A 20 37.73 51.62 4.50
C ALA A 20 36.44 51.17 5.19
N HIS A 21 35.52 50.60 4.42
CA HIS A 21 34.41 49.85 4.98
C HIS A 21 34.93 48.59 5.71
N PRO A 22 34.44 48.28 6.92
CA PRO A 22 34.78 47.04 7.58
C PRO A 22 34.33 45.88 6.70
N LYS A 23 35.25 44.96 6.40
CA LYS A 23 34.90 43.64 5.89
C LYS A 23 33.99 42.98 6.94
N MET A 24 32.68 43.06 6.74
CA MET A 24 31.75 42.14 7.38
C MET A 24 32.22 40.75 7.02
N LEU A 25 32.71 40.00 8.00
CA LEU A 25 32.76 38.56 7.90
C LEU A 25 31.34 38.11 7.60
N SER A 26 31.08 37.70 6.36
CA SER A 26 29.91 36.92 6.01
C SER A 26 30.08 35.54 6.65
N SER A 27 29.83 35.44 7.95
CA SER A 27 29.58 34.15 8.58
C SER A 27 28.22 33.69 8.07
N SER A 28 28.22 32.97 6.95
CA SER A 28 27.10 32.10 6.59
C SER A 28 27.04 30.97 7.62
N VAL A 29 26.61 31.29 8.84
CA VAL A 29 26.20 30.28 9.81
C VAL A 29 24.94 29.69 9.22
N SER A 30 25.04 28.45 8.75
CA SER A 30 23.87 27.66 8.35
C SER A 30 22.85 27.73 9.49
N ARG A 31 21.65 28.27 9.21
CA ARG A 31 20.51 28.27 10.14
C ARG A 31 19.83 26.89 10.21
N ASP A 32 20.57 25.82 9.97
CA ASP A 32 20.03 24.47 10.12
C ASP A 32 19.98 24.13 11.61
N LEU A 33 18.82 23.62 12.06
CA LEU A 33 18.69 23.04 13.39
C LEU A 33 19.69 21.88 13.56
N PRO A 34 20.26 21.70 14.76
CA PRO A 34 21.04 20.51 15.08
C PRO A 34 20.26 19.20 14.81
N ALA A 35 20.96 18.14 14.42
CA ALA A 35 20.35 16.89 13.96
C ALA A 35 19.48 16.22 15.04
N ASP A 36 19.94 16.25 16.29
CA ASP A 36 19.22 15.76 17.48
C ASP A 36 17.87 16.48 17.68
N ILE A 37 17.84 17.80 17.51
CA ILE A 37 16.59 18.57 17.61
C ILE A 37 15.64 18.22 16.46
N VAL A 38 16.17 18.03 15.25
CA VAL A 38 15.35 17.61 14.10
C VAL A 38 14.74 16.23 14.35
N GLU A 39 15.51 15.26 14.86
CA GLU A 39 15.02 13.93 15.19
C GLU A 39 13.92 13.97 16.27
N LEU A 40 14.08 14.79 17.31
CA LEU A 40 13.05 15.00 18.33
C LEU A 40 11.75 15.58 17.75
N ILE A 41 11.85 16.47 16.76
CA ILE A 41 10.67 17.00 16.07
C ILE A 41 10.01 15.92 15.22
N LEU A 42 10.77 15.17 14.42
CA LEU A 42 10.24 14.11 13.56
C LEU A 42 9.47 13.06 14.37
N ASN A 43 9.97 12.67 15.54
CA ASN A 43 9.35 11.67 16.42
C ASN A 43 8.03 12.13 17.06
N ARG A 44 7.66 13.41 16.96
CA ARG A 44 6.39 13.95 17.47
C ARG A 44 5.34 14.14 16.38
N LEU A 45 5.68 13.89 15.12
CA LEU A 45 4.81 14.09 13.97
C LEU A 45 4.24 12.76 13.49
N SER A 46 3.12 12.82 12.79
CA SER A 46 2.66 11.68 11.99
C SER A 46 3.72 11.32 10.95
N TRP A 47 3.87 10.02 10.68
CA TRP A 47 4.90 9.56 9.75
C TRP A 47 4.83 10.20 8.34
N PRO A 48 3.66 10.50 7.72
CA PRO A 48 3.64 11.15 6.41
C PRO A 48 4.24 12.56 6.46
N LYS A 49 3.94 13.28 7.54
CA LYS A 49 4.42 14.63 7.77
C LYS A 49 5.91 14.63 8.07
N ALA A 50 6.38 13.73 8.93
CA ALA A 50 7.81 13.54 9.19
C ALA A 50 8.59 13.28 7.89
N LEU A 51 8.11 12.35 7.04
CA LEU A 51 8.76 12.05 5.75
C LEU A 51 8.77 13.24 4.79
N SER A 52 7.71 14.05 4.77
CA SER A 52 7.62 15.24 3.90
C SER A 52 8.69 16.29 4.23
N LEU A 53 9.15 16.35 5.48
CA LEU A 53 10.12 17.35 5.95
C LEU A 53 11.54 17.08 5.46
N GLY A 54 11.83 15.89 4.91
CA GLY A 54 13.11 15.61 4.23
C GLY A 54 13.37 16.50 2.99
N ARG A 55 12.38 17.30 2.59
CA ARG A 55 12.48 18.31 1.52
C ARG A 55 13.01 19.66 2.00
N VAL A 56 13.05 19.92 3.31
CA VAL A 56 13.37 21.23 3.91
C VAL A 56 14.85 21.57 3.76
N SER A 57 15.76 20.73 4.28
CA SER A 57 17.21 20.95 4.16
C SER A 57 18.00 19.63 4.12
N ARG A 58 19.33 19.69 4.09
CA ARG A 58 20.18 18.49 4.10
C ARG A 58 20.11 17.77 5.46
N THR A 59 20.04 18.51 6.56
CA THR A 59 19.93 17.95 7.92
C THR A 59 18.61 17.20 8.10
N TRP A 60 17.49 17.81 7.71
CA TRP A 60 16.18 17.15 7.74
C TRP A 60 16.14 15.91 6.85
N ARG A 61 16.79 15.96 5.68
CA ARG A 61 16.87 14.81 4.79
C ARG A 61 17.61 13.63 5.43
N ALA A 62 18.74 13.91 6.09
CA ALA A 62 19.54 12.91 6.79
C ALA A 62 18.76 12.34 7.99
N ALA A 63 18.13 13.17 8.81
CA ALA A 63 17.32 12.72 9.95
C ALA A 63 16.16 11.82 9.50
N VAL A 64 15.48 12.16 8.40
CA VAL A 64 14.42 11.32 7.82
C VAL A 64 14.97 9.98 7.30
N GLN A 65 16.28 9.82 7.00
CA GLN A 65 16.85 8.51 6.59
C GLN A 65 16.86 7.52 7.74
N ASN A 66 17.04 8.04 8.97
CA ASN A 66 17.06 7.24 10.18
C ASN A 66 15.70 7.26 10.90
N TYR A 67 14.70 7.94 10.33
CA TYR A 67 13.37 8.03 10.93
C TYR A 67 12.67 6.67 10.87
N ASN A 68 12.34 6.16 12.04
CA ASN A 68 11.51 4.99 12.22
C ASN A 68 10.24 5.43 12.98
N PRO A 69 9.04 5.32 12.39
CA PRO A 69 7.81 5.64 13.08
C PRO A 69 7.69 4.87 14.40
N MET A 70 7.65 5.59 15.53
CA MET A 70 7.46 4.98 16.85
C MET A 70 5.97 4.99 17.23
N GLY A 71 5.54 3.93 17.91
CA GLY A 71 4.17 3.78 18.40
C GLY A 71 3.15 3.40 17.32
N ALA A 72 1.88 3.29 17.72
CA ALA A 72 0.78 2.99 16.80
C ALA A 72 0.52 4.17 15.86
N GLN A 73 0.85 3.99 14.58
CA GLN A 73 0.72 5.00 13.54
C GLN A 73 -0.27 4.51 12.50
N SER A 74 -1.25 5.34 12.17
CA SER A 74 -2.30 4.93 11.23
C SER A 74 -1.75 4.63 9.83
N PRO A 75 -2.36 3.65 9.11
CA PRO A 75 -2.18 3.48 7.68
C PRO A 75 -2.47 4.76 6.92
N CYS A 76 -1.85 4.89 5.74
CA CYS A 76 -2.11 5.99 4.82
C CYS A 76 -2.37 5.45 3.42
N LEU A 77 -3.14 6.19 2.63
CA LEU A 77 -3.31 5.89 1.23
C LEU A 77 -2.12 6.46 0.46
N LEU A 78 -1.37 5.59 -0.20
CA LEU A 78 -0.29 5.94 -1.09
C LEU A 78 -0.84 6.12 -2.50
N HIS A 79 -0.47 7.23 -3.14
CA HIS A 79 -0.65 7.41 -4.58
C HIS A 79 0.71 7.44 -5.29
N LEU A 80 0.92 6.44 -6.13
CA LEU A 80 2.07 6.28 -7.01
C LEU A 80 1.86 7.09 -8.29
N ARG A 81 2.69 8.11 -8.49
CA ARG A 81 2.81 8.80 -9.78
C ARG A 81 4.22 8.69 -10.31
N PRO A 82 4.41 8.68 -11.65
CA PRO A 82 5.73 8.81 -12.23
C PRO A 82 6.50 9.99 -11.61
N GLY A 83 7.62 9.69 -10.96
CA GLY A 83 8.51 10.67 -10.34
C GLY A 83 8.02 11.35 -9.05
N THR A 84 6.80 11.08 -8.56
CA THR A 84 6.30 11.65 -7.30
C THR A 84 5.42 10.69 -6.51
N VAL A 85 5.55 10.73 -5.19
CA VAL A 85 4.79 9.88 -4.27
C VAL A 85 4.00 10.77 -3.32
N ARG A 86 2.69 10.53 -3.23
CA ARG A 86 1.80 11.25 -2.31
C ARG A 86 1.28 10.28 -1.26
N LEU A 87 1.33 10.69 -0.01
CA LEU A 87 0.64 10.00 1.08
C LEU A 87 -0.53 10.83 1.57
N PHE A 88 -1.65 10.17 1.76
CA PHE A 88 -2.84 10.76 2.32
C PHE A 88 -3.07 10.15 3.70
N SER A 89 -2.94 11.00 4.73
CA SER A 89 -3.22 10.58 6.10
C SER A 89 -4.71 10.38 6.29
N THR A 90 -5.09 9.23 6.82
CA THR A 90 -6.46 8.89 7.23
C THR A 90 -6.96 9.79 8.37
N VAL A 91 -6.05 10.20 9.26
CA VAL A 91 -6.34 10.99 10.47
C VAL A 91 -6.35 12.47 10.16
N GLU A 92 -5.27 12.98 9.54
CA GLU A 92 -5.18 14.42 9.23
C GLU A 92 -6.01 14.80 8.00
N GLN A 93 -6.46 13.81 7.21
CA GLN A 93 -7.15 14.00 5.94
C GLN A 93 -6.41 14.96 5.00
N ARG A 94 -5.08 14.87 5.02
CA ARG A 94 -4.17 15.75 4.29
C ARG A 94 -3.15 14.97 3.48
N CYS A 95 -2.77 15.55 2.36
CA CYS A 95 -1.76 15.04 1.46
C CYS A 95 -0.37 15.54 1.85
N SER A 96 0.58 14.61 1.99
CA SER A 96 2.01 14.87 2.15
C SER A 96 2.76 14.40 0.91
N LEU A 97 3.58 15.28 0.33
CA LEU A 97 4.45 14.92 -0.79
C LEU A 97 5.80 14.44 -0.29
N ILE A 98 6.19 13.23 -0.68
CA ILE A 98 7.44 12.60 -0.26
C ILE A 98 8.43 12.55 -1.42
N ARG A 99 9.71 12.72 -1.09
CA ARG A 99 10.82 12.79 -2.07
C ARG A 99 11.51 11.44 -2.31
N ARG A 100 10.96 10.32 -1.80
CA ARG A 100 11.56 8.98 -1.77
C ARG A 100 10.65 7.94 -2.43
N PRO A 101 11.21 6.82 -2.92
CA PRO A 101 12.22 6.70 -3.98
C PRO A 101 11.67 7.18 -5.33
N LYS A 102 12.48 7.17 -6.40
CA LYS A 102 11.90 7.13 -7.75
C LYS A 102 11.25 5.75 -7.91
N LEU A 103 9.99 5.65 -7.49
CA LEU A 103 9.16 4.49 -7.74
C LEU A 103 8.81 4.56 -9.23
N ASN A 104 9.62 3.89 -10.02
CA ASN A 104 9.34 3.61 -11.42
C ASN A 104 8.71 2.22 -11.47
N GLY A 105 7.80 2.01 -12.42
CA GLY A 105 7.11 0.75 -12.57
C GLY A 105 5.70 0.75 -12.00
N GLU A 106 5.04 -0.36 -12.24
CA GLU A 106 3.65 -0.63 -11.90
C GLU A 106 3.59 -1.46 -10.62
N CYS A 107 2.76 -1.03 -9.67
CA CYS A 107 2.60 -1.76 -8.43
C CYS A 107 1.76 -3.02 -8.66
N CYS A 108 2.33 -4.17 -8.31
CA CYS A 108 1.66 -5.45 -8.38
C CYS A 108 1.45 -6.11 -7.01
N GLY A 109 2.07 -5.60 -5.95
CA GLY A 109 1.92 -6.16 -4.61
C GLY A 109 2.34 -5.17 -3.54
N ALA A 110 1.88 -5.38 -2.31
CA ALA A 110 2.33 -4.61 -1.17
C ALA A 110 2.32 -5.45 0.11
N TYR A 111 3.21 -5.12 1.02
CA TYR A 111 3.29 -5.69 2.36
C TYR A 111 3.88 -4.67 3.32
N LYS A 112 3.06 -4.15 4.23
CA LYS A 112 3.43 -3.05 5.11
C LYS A 112 3.93 -1.83 4.31
N SER A 113 5.15 -1.38 4.60
CA SER A 113 5.85 -0.30 3.92
C SER A 113 6.57 -0.72 2.63
N TRP A 114 6.45 -1.99 2.20
CA TRP A 114 7.09 -2.52 1.00
C TRP A 114 6.12 -2.63 -0.16
N LEU A 115 6.57 -2.24 -1.35
CA LEU A 115 5.86 -2.39 -2.61
C LEU A 115 6.60 -3.34 -3.53
N VAL A 116 5.88 -4.19 -4.24
CA VAL A 116 6.41 -4.95 -5.37
C VAL A 116 6.09 -4.18 -6.65
N LEU A 117 7.14 -3.84 -7.39
CA LEU A 117 7.07 -3.08 -8.63
C LEU A 117 7.52 -3.95 -9.79
N ARG A 118 6.73 -3.97 -10.86
CA ARG A 118 7.12 -4.49 -12.17
C ARG A 118 7.55 -3.33 -13.05
N HIS A 119 8.70 -3.46 -13.73
CA HIS A 119 9.24 -2.42 -14.61
C HIS A 119 8.92 -2.74 -16.07
N PRO A 120 7.91 -2.09 -16.70
CA PRO A 120 7.39 -2.53 -18.01
C PRO A 120 8.41 -2.52 -19.14
N SER A 121 9.44 -1.68 -19.07
CA SER A 121 10.48 -1.59 -20.11
C SER A 121 11.50 -2.73 -20.09
N SER A 122 11.58 -3.49 -18.99
CA SER A 122 12.64 -4.51 -18.78
C SER A 122 12.10 -5.86 -18.31
N ASN A 123 10.83 -5.94 -17.90
CA ASN A 123 10.24 -7.06 -17.16
C ASN A 123 10.94 -7.38 -15.83
N ASN A 124 11.92 -6.58 -15.40
CA ASN A 124 12.52 -6.68 -14.08
C ASN A 124 11.49 -6.37 -13.01
N MET A 125 11.69 -6.97 -11.84
CA MET A 125 10.86 -6.77 -10.67
C MET A 125 11.72 -6.35 -9.49
N SER A 126 11.16 -5.51 -8.62
CA SER A 126 11.86 -5.03 -7.43
C SER A 126 10.88 -4.87 -6.28
N ILE A 127 11.33 -5.17 -5.07
CA ILE A 127 10.60 -4.83 -3.84
C ILE A 127 11.24 -3.60 -3.22
N VAL A 128 10.45 -2.54 -3.02
CA VAL A 128 10.95 -1.24 -2.55
C VAL A 128 10.22 -0.80 -1.29
N ASN A 129 10.98 -0.45 -0.25
CA ASN A 129 10.43 0.16 0.95
C ASN A 129 10.19 1.66 0.72
N VAL A 130 8.95 2.13 0.89
CA VAL A 130 8.60 3.53 0.62
C VAL A 130 9.12 4.51 1.68
N LEU A 131 9.42 4.02 2.88
CA LEU A 131 9.92 4.84 4.00
C LEU A 131 11.43 5.05 3.88
N THR A 132 12.17 3.95 3.75
CA THR A 132 13.65 3.96 3.78
C THR A 132 14.25 4.08 2.38
N GLY A 133 13.55 3.62 1.35
CA GLY A 133 14.07 3.46 0.00
C GLY A 133 14.97 2.24 -0.19
N ALA A 134 15.04 1.33 0.79
CA ALA A 134 15.66 0.02 0.61
C ALA A 134 14.99 -0.71 -0.56
N SER A 135 15.78 -1.39 -1.38
CA SER A 135 15.32 -2.14 -2.56
C SER A 135 15.90 -3.54 -2.54
N ILE A 136 15.11 -4.51 -2.99
CA ILE A 136 15.50 -5.90 -3.21
C ILE A 136 15.13 -6.22 -4.65
N GLU A 137 16.09 -6.62 -5.46
CA GLU A 137 15.84 -7.08 -6.83
C GLU A 137 15.19 -8.46 -6.81
N LEU A 138 14.26 -8.70 -7.73
CA LEU A 138 13.61 -9.98 -7.95
C LEU A 138 13.94 -10.49 -9.36
N PRO A 139 13.86 -11.82 -9.58
CA PRO A 139 13.97 -12.37 -10.92
C PRO A 139 12.97 -11.73 -11.88
N PRO A 140 13.35 -11.48 -13.14
CA PRO A 140 12.45 -10.89 -14.11
C PRO A 140 11.31 -11.86 -14.44
N LEU A 141 10.11 -11.33 -14.61
CA LEU A 141 8.92 -12.13 -14.92
C LEU A 141 8.57 -11.96 -16.41
N GLN A 142 8.91 -12.97 -17.20
CA GLN A 142 8.80 -12.96 -18.67
C GLN A 142 7.41 -13.33 -19.20
N ILE A 143 6.42 -13.49 -18.31
CA ILE A 143 5.04 -13.81 -18.68
C ILE A 143 4.26 -12.51 -18.88
N GLU A 144 3.66 -12.34 -20.05
CA GLU A 144 2.76 -11.21 -20.31
C GLU A 144 1.46 -11.37 -19.54
N GLY A 145 0.92 -10.25 -19.04
CA GLY A 145 -0.33 -10.23 -18.27
C GLY A 145 -0.32 -9.26 -17.10
N ASP A 146 -1.48 -9.14 -16.48
CA ASP A 146 -1.70 -8.38 -15.26
C ASP A 146 -1.12 -9.14 -14.07
N VAL A 147 -0.13 -8.57 -13.39
CA VAL A 147 0.59 -9.25 -12.30
C VAL A 147 0.07 -8.80 -10.94
N PHE A 148 -0.17 -9.75 -10.05
CA PHE A 148 -0.49 -9.52 -8.65
C PHE A 148 0.43 -10.38 -7.79
N VAL A 149 1.00 -9.80 -6.74
CA VAL A 149 1.99 -10.47 -5.90
C VAL A 149 1.61 -10.36 -4.43
N THR A 150 1.54 -11.51 -3.79
CA THR A 150 1.26 -11.60 -2.34
C THR A 150 2.49 -12.12 -1.61
N LEU A 151 2.80 -11.48 -0.49
CA LEU A 151 3.97 -11.79 0.32
C LEU A 151 3.56 -12.50 1.60
N SER A 152 4.35 -13.48 1.98
CA SER A 152 4.18 -14.23 3.23
C SER A 152 4.61 -13.45 4.48
N SER A 153 5.61 -12.57 4.34
CA SER A 153 6.28 -11.92 5.46
C SER A 153 7.08 -10.70 4.98
N THR A 154 7.85 -10.07 5.89
CA THR A 154 8.73 -8.96 5.51
C THR A 154 9.77 -9.41 4.48
N PRO A 155 9.97 -8.67 3.38
CA PRO A 155 10.93 -9.03 2.32
C PRO A 155 12.40 -9.19 2.75
N THR A 156 12.77 -8.63 3.89
CA THR A 156 14.15 -8.73 4.44
C THR A 156 14.46 -10.11 5.02
N ALA A 157 13.44 -10.90 5.38
CA ALA A 157 13.59 -12.33 5.66
C ALA A 157 13.59 -13.14 4.35
N ARG A 158 13.78 -14.46 4.40
CA ARG A 158 13.56 -15.38 3.26
C ARG A 158 12.05 -15.54 2.95
N CYS A 159 11.43 -14.45 2.54
CA CYS A 159 10.01 -14.30 2.30
C CYS A 159 9.62 -15.03 1.02
N LEU A 160 8.56 -15.85 1.09
CA LEU A 160 7.87 -16.35 -0.10
C LEU A 160 7.05 -15.23 -0.75
N LEU A 161 7.20 -15.10 -2.07
CA LEU A 161 6.35 -14.35 -2.97
C LEU A 161 5.55 -15.32 -3.83
N LEU A 162 4.26 -15.06 -3.94
CA LEU A 162 3.39 -15.72 -4.90
C LEU A 162 2.91 -14.69 -5.92
N ALA A 163 3.26 -14.89 -7.18
CA ALA A 163 2.77 -14.10 -8.29
C ALA A 163 1.60 -14.83 -8.98
N GLU A 164 0.52 -14.10 -9.17
CA GLU A 164 -0.56 -14.43 -10.09
C GLU A 164 -0.36 -13.56 -11.34
N VAL A 165 -0.32 -14.18 -12.51
CA VAL A 165 -0.30 -13.49 -13.80
C VAL A 165 -1.60 -13.77 -14.52
N ARG A 166 -2.46 -12.76 -14.60
CA ARG A 166 -3.77 -12.84 -15.25
C ARG A 166 -3.69 -12.44 -16.71
N ASN A 167 -4.23 -13.31 -17.55
CA ASN A 167 -4.49 -13.05 -18.95
C ASN A 167 -5.99 -13.12 -19.23
N LYS A 168 -6.41 -12.81 -20.47
CA LYS A 168 -7.84 -12.77 -20.84
C LYS A 168 -8.59 -14.10 -20.66
N LYS A 169 -7.88 -15.22 -20.47
CA LYS A 169 -8.44 -16.57 -20.48
C LYS A 169 -8.04 -17.44 -19.29
N GLU A 170 -6.94 -17.10 -18.62
CA GLU A 170 -6.30 -17.97 -17.63
C GLU A 170 -5.46 -17.15 -16.67
N SER A 171 -5.19 -17.71 -15.48
CA SER A 171 -4.21 -17.21 -14.54
C SER A 171 -3.08 -18.21 -14.36
N CYS A 172 -1.85 -17.74 -14.42
CA CYS A 172 -0.67 -18.53 -14.12
C CYS A 172 -0.16 -18.17 -12.73
N PHE A 173 0.16 -19.18 -11.92
CA PHE A 173 0.73 -18.98 -10.59
C PHE A 173 2.21 -19.31 -10.59
N LEU A 174 3.00 -18.43 -9.99
CA LEU A 174 4.43 -18.60 -9.82
C LEU A 174 4.84 -18.29 -8.39
N SER A 175 5.91 -18.91 -7.93
CA SER A 175 6.50 -18.61 -6.64
C SER A 175 7.99 -18.35 -6.76
N CYS A 176 8.49 -17.49 -5.89
CA CYS A 176 9.92 -17.37 -5.61
C CYS A 176 10.10 -16.94 -4.15
N ARG A 177 11.32 -17.02 -3.64
CA ARG A 177 11.69 -16.39 -2.38
C ARG A 177 12.61 -15.21 -2.62
N THR A 178 12.63 -14.29 -1.67
CA THR A 178 13.62 -13.20 -1.69
C THR A 178 15.04 -13.79 -1.70
N GLY A 179 15.81 -13.39 -2.71
CA GLY A 179 17.16 -13.90 -2.97
C GLY A 179 17.23 -15.13 -3.87
N ASP A 180 16.11 -15.66 -4.37
CA ASP A 180 16.13 -16.64 -5.45
C ASP A 180 16.39 -15.93 -6.80
N ASP A 181 16.93 -16.67 -7.78
CA ASP A 181 17.33 -16.13 -9.09
C ASP A 181 16.29 -16.40 -10.20
N GLU A 182 15.26 -17.20 -9.93
CA GLU A 182 14.20 -17.56 -10.88
C GLU A 182 12.83 -17.73 -10.23
N TRP A 183 11.78 -17.67 -11.06
CA TRP A 183 10.41 -17.98 -10.68
C TRP A 183 10.10 -19.45 -10.97
N THR A 184 9.46 -20.14 -10.03
CA THR A 184 8.95 -21.50 -10.19
C THR A 184 7.47 -21.48 -10.52
N THR A 185 7.07 -22.03 -11.67
CA THR A 185 5.66 -22.18 -12.06
C THR A 185 4.96 -23.21 -11.19
N LEU A 186 3.71 -22.92 -10.81
CA LEU A 186 2.87 -23.80 -9.99
C LEU A 186 1.74 -24.37 -10.85
N ASP A 187 2.06 -25.38 -11.67
CA ASP A 187 1.14 -25.96 -12.66
C ASP A 187 -0.13 -26.55 -12.03
N ASN A 188 -0.04 -27.04 -10.78
CA ASN A 188 -1.17 -27.59 -10.03
C ASN A 188 -2.22 -26.54 -9.62
N LEU A 189 -1.90 -25.25 -9.76
CA LEU A 189 -2.80 -24.13 -9.46
C LEU A 189 -3.29 -23.42 -10.72
N SER A 190 -2.62 -23.61 -11.86
CA SER A 190 -2.92 -22.95 -13.14
C SER A 190 -4.05 -23.65 -13.90
N ASP A 191 -5.15 -23.93 -13.22
CA ASP A 191 -6.42 -24.19 -13.89
C ASP A 191 -7.05 -22.84 -14.29
N SER A 192 -8.01 -22.85 -15.23
CA SER A 192 -8.63 -21.69 -15.89
C SER A 192 -9.44 -20.77 -14.95
N PHE A 193 -8.82 -20.24 -13.91
CA PHE A 193 -9.44 -19.44 -12.87
C PHE A 193 -8.92 -18.00 -12.90
N LEU A 194 -9.77 -17.02 -12.57
CA LEU A 194 -9.36 -15.62 -12.43
C LEU A 194 -9.37 -15.24 -10.95
N VAL A 195 -8.21 -15.29 -10.29
CA VAL A 195 -8.12 -14.91 -8.89
C VAL A 195 -8.28 -13.40 -8.76
N GLN A 196 -9.23 -12.99 -7.91
CA GLN A 196 -9.49 -11.58 -7.66
C GLN A 196 -8.61 -11.06 -6.52
N PHE A 197 -8.49 -11.86 -5.44
CA PHE A 197 -7.76 -11.49 -4.23
C PHE A 197 -7.11 -12.70 -3.57
N SER A 198 -6.05 -12.47 -2.81
CA SER A 198 -5.42 -13.50 -2.00
C SER A 198 -4.93 -12.97 -0.64
N ALA A 199 -4.86 -13.86 0.33
CA ALA A 199 -4.33 -13.61 1.67
C ALA A 199 -3.48 -14.80 2.13
N LEU A 200 -2.43 -14.55 2.92
CA LEU A 200 -1.68 -15.62 3.59
C LEU A 200 -1.92 -15.59 5.09
N SER A 201 -2.36 -16.71 5.65
CA SER A 201 -2.45 -16.91 7.10
C SER A 201 -2.00 -18.32 7.48
N ASP A 202 -1.23 -18.44 8.57
CA ASP A 202 -0.79 -19.71 9.15
C ASP A 202 -0.21 -20.74 8.16
N GLY A 203 0.61 -20.29 7.21
CA GLY A 203 1.24 -21.17 6.24
C GLY A 203 0.38 -21.55 5.03
N LYS A 204 -0.87 -21.13 5.04
CA LYS A 204 -1.84 -21.36 3.97
C LYS A 204 -2.05 -20.09 3.16
N LEU A 205 -2.23 -20.28 1.87
CA LEU A 205 -2.69 -19.25 0.95
C LEU A 205 -4.18 -19.45 0.73
N TYR A 206 -4.90 -18.35 0.84
CA TYR A 206 -6.31 -18.23 0.53
C TYR A 206 -6.43 -17.39 -0.72
N PHE A 207 -7.19 -17.83 -1.70
CA PHE A 207 -7.55 -16.99 -2.83
C PHE A 207 -9.02 -17.11 -3.20
N ALA A 208 -9.53 -15.98 -3.68
CA ALA A 208 -10.92 -15.77 -4.00
C ALA A 208 -11.07 -15.63 -5.51
N GLU A 209 -11.98 -16.40 -6.09
CA GLU A 209 -12.41 -16.28 -7.47
C GLU A 209 -13.93 -16.24 -7.50
N ASP A 210 -14.53 -15.19 -8.05
CA ASP A 210 -15.99 -15.02 -8.12
C ASP A 210 -16.68 -15.29 -6.76
N SER A 211 -17.36 -16.43 -6.64
CA SER A 211 -18.03 -16.89 -5.42
C SER A 211 -17.31 -18.06 -4.72
N PHE A 212 -16.08 -18.37 -5.10
CA PHE A 212 -15.28 -19.46 -4.57
C PHE A 212 -14.10 -18.96 -3.74
N LEU A 213 -13.83 -19.64 -2.63
CA LEU A 213 -12.60 -19.52 -1.87
C LEU A 213 -11.84 -20.83 -1.97
N PHE A 214 -10.57 -20.73 -2.31
CA PHE A 214 -9.66 -21.85 -2.40
C PHE A 214 -8.58 -21.71 -1.35
N VAL A 215 -8.12 -22.86 -0.85
CA VAL A 215 -7.03 -22.92 0.12
C VAL A 215 -5.94 -23.84 -0.39
N VAL A 216 -4.74 -23.30 -0.41
CA VAL A 216 -3.52 -24.04 -0.73
C VAL A 216 -2.67 -24.09 0.53
N ASP A 217 -2.40 -25.31 0.96
CA ASP A 217 -1.56 -25.57 2.12
C ASP A 217 -0.10 -25.79 1.67
N SER A 218 0.80 -25.66 2.62
CA SER A 218 2.21 -26.02 2.49
C SER A 218 3.07 -25.15 1.53
N ILE A 219 2.63 -23.97 1.10
CA ILE A 219 3.48 -23.10 0.25
C ILE A 219 4.68 -22.53 1.04
N LEU A 220 4.53 -22.33 2.36
CA LEU A 220 5.63 -21.80 3.18
C LEU A 220 6.73 -22.83 3.49
N ARG A 221 6.45 -24.13 3.38
CA ARG A 221 7.44 -25.18 3.65
C ARG A 221 8.27 -25.39 2.40
N ALA A 222 9.56 -25.06 2.49
CA ALA A 222 10.48 -25.01 1.35
C ALA A 222 10.61 -26.35 0.58
N ASP A 223 10.21 -27.46 1.19
CA ASP A 223 10.41 -28.81 0.66
C ASP A 223 9.13 -29.49 0.16
N SER A 224 8.00 -28.78 0.15
CA SER A 224 6.70 -29.34 -0.24
C SER A 224 6.13 -28.62 -1.45
N GLU A 225 5.70 -29.36 -2.46
CA GLU A 225 4.92 -28.79 -3.55
C GLU A 225 3.59 -28.24 -3.02
N PRO A 226 3.17 -27.04 -3.47
CA PRO A 226 1.86 -26.51 -3.11
C PRO A 226 0.77 -27.41 -3.69
N SER A 227 -0.21 -27.75 -2.87
CA SER A 227 -1.35 -28.56 -3.27
C SER A 227 -2.64 -27.85 -2.88
N LEU A 228 -3.60 -27.77 -3.81
CA LEU A 228 -4.96 -27.34 -3.49
C LEU A 228 -5.56 -28.29 -2.45
N VAL A 229 -5.91 -27.74 -1.29
CA VAL A 229 -6.44 -28.51 -0.15
C VAL A 229 -7.95 -28.54 -0.15
N ASP A 230 -8.60 -27.42 -0.46
CA ASP A 230 -10.05 -27.33 -0.46
C ASP A 230 -10.57 -26.17 -1.32
N SER A 231 -11.85 -26.23 -1.70
CA SER A 231 -12.57 -25.15 -2.35
C SER A 231 -14.03 -25.07 -1.86
N TRP A 232 -14.49 -23.83 -1.61
CA TRP A 232 -15.82 -23.58 -1.07
C TRP A 232 -16.57 -22.57 -1.90
N ARG A 233 -17.86 -22.85 -2.17
CA ARG A 233 -18.77 -21.91 -2.82
C ARG A 233 -19.51 -21.10 -1.78
N PHE A 234 -19.36 -19.78 -1.81
CA PHE A 234 -19.90 -18.86 -0.81
C PHE A 234 -21.36 -18.52 -1.04
N MET A 235 -21.78 -18.17 -2.26
CA MET A 235 -23.14 -17.66 -2.50
C MET A 235 -23.65 -17.89 -3.92
N ASP A 236 -24.97 -18.06 -4.02
CA ASP A 236 -25.77 -17.89 -5.23
C ASP A 236 -26.43 -16.49 -5.16
N GLU A 237 -26.21 -15.67 -6.18
CA GLU A 237 -26.95 -14.44 -6.53
C GLU A 237 -26.66 -13.14 -5.75
N GLY A 238 -25.93 -12.24 -6.42
CA GLY A 238 -25.72 -10.84 -6.04
C GLY A 238 -24.45 -10.28 -6.69
N GLU A 239 -24.42 -8.99 -7.02
CA GLU A 239 -23.22 -8.32 -7.56
C GLU A 239 -22.34 -7.84 -6.41
N LEU A 240 -21.55 -8.78 -5.88
CA LEU A 240 -20.69 -8.57 -4.73
C LEU A 240 -19.23 -8.56 -5.16
N SER A 241 -18.44 -7.67 -4.56
CA SER A 241 -16.97 -7.78 -4.62
C SER A 241 -16.48 -8.44 -3.34
N MET A 242 -15.70 -9.51 -3.47
CA MET A 242 -15.13 -10.24 -2.33
C MET A 242 -13.71 -9.77 -2.07
N TYR A 243 -13.32 -9.55 -0.82
CA TYR A 243 -11.95 -9.23 -0.41
C TYR A 243 -11.50 -10.21 0.66
N LEU A 244 -10.27 -10.72 0.54
CA LEU A 244 -9.63 -11.57 1.54
C LEU A 244 -8.62 -10.77 2.34
N ILE A 245 -8.72 -10.85 3.66
CA ILE A 245 -7.93 -10.02 4.57
C ILE A 245 -7.43 -10.88 5.71
N LYS A 246 -6.13 -10.86 5.96
CA LYS A 246 -5.57 -11.38 7.20
C LYS A 246 -5.85 -10.37 8.32
N CYS A 247 -6.52 -10.80 9.37
CA CYS A 247 -6.65 -10.06 10.61
C CYS A 247 -6.14 -10.91 11.76
N ASN A 248 -4.99 -10.56 12.34
CA ASN A 248 -4.29 -11.40 13.32
C ASN A 248 -3.95 -12.80 12.75
N SER A 249 -4.35 -13.88 13.41
CA SER A 249 -4.25 -15.27 12.91
C SER A 249 -5.44 -15.67 12.03
N GLU A 250 -6.45 -14.83 11.93
CA GLU A 250 -7.72 -15.14 11.28
C GLU A 250 -7.75 -14.61 9.85
N VAL A 251 -8.56 -15.27 9.02
CA VAL A 251 -8.87 -14.79 7.67
C VAL A 251 -10.30 -14.27 7.69
N LEU A 252 -10.44 -13.00 7.33
CA LEU A 252 -11.73 -12.35 7.13
C LEU A 252 -12.04 -12.32 5.63
N VAL A 253 -13.31 -12.59 5.31
CA VAL A 253 -13.90 -12.43 4.00
C VAL A 253 -14.85 -11.24 4.08
N VAL A 254 -14.56 -10.20 3.28
CA VAL A 254 -15.38 -8.98 3.22
C VAL A 254 -16.12 -8.96 1.89
N PHE A 255 -17.44 -8.93 1.95
CA PHE A 255 -18.30 -8.70 0.80
C PHE A 255 -18.71 -7.24 0.74
N ALA A 256 -18.48 -6.61 -0.40
CA ALA A 256 -18.96 -5.28 -0.73
C ALA A 256 -20.16 -5.41 -1.66
N ALA A 257 -21.34 -4.97 -1.20
CA ALA A 257 -22.58 -5.03 -1.97
C ALA A 257 -22.76 -3.79 -2.86
N ARG A 258 -23.35 -4.01 -4.03
CA ARG A 258 -23.69 -2.98 -5.01
C ARG A 258 -25.12 -3.16 -5.49
N GLU A 259 -25.75 -2.07 -5.90
CA GLU A 259 -27.11 -2.12 -6.50
C GLU A 259 -27.08 -2.71 -7.93
N ASP A 260 -26.01 -2.45 -8.67
CA ASP A 260 -25.75 -2.99 -10.01
C ASP A 260 -24.22 -3.12 -10.30
N LYS A 261 -23.82 -3.74 -11.43
CA LYS A 261 -22.43 -4.14 -11.74
C LYS A 261 -21.46 -2.99 -11.68
N ASN A 262 -21.96 -1.83 -12.10
CA ASN A 262 -21.19 -0.61 -12.27
C ASN A 262 -21.57 0.44 -11.23
N GLY A 263 -22.51 0.12 -10.34
CA GLY A 263 -23.01 0.97 -9.29
C GLY A 263 -22.02 1.10 -8.14
N PRO A 264 -22.22 2.13 -7.29
CA PRO A 264 -21.39 2.31 -6.11
C PRO A 264 -21.63 1.18 -5.11
N ILE A 265 -20.59 0.89 -4.33
CA ILE A 265 -20.72 0.06 -3.13
C ILE A 265 -21.60 0.80 -2.13
N ASN A 266 -22.62 0.11 -1.59
CA ASN A 266 -23.59 0.68 -0.67
C ASN A 266 -23.66 -0.02 0.71
N ASP A 267 -23.15 -1.24 0.84
CA ASP A 267 -23.13 -1.99 2.10
C ASP A 267 -21.96 -2.98 2.15
N PHE A 268 -21.63 -3.45 3.35
CA PHE A 268 -20.60 -4.46 3.58
C PHE A 268 -21.07 -5.56 4.54
N SER A 269 -20.59 -6.77 4.29
CA SER A 269 -20.71 -7.89 5.23
C SER A 269 -19.35 -8.54 5.45
N VAL A 270 -19.01 -8.80 6.72
CA VAL A 270 -17.72 -9.39 7.11
C VAL A 270 -17.99 -10.76 7.73
N PHE A 271 -17.23 -11.75 7.28
CA PHE A 271 -17.28 -13.11 7.80
C PHE A 271 -15.88 -13.56 8.20
N GLN A 272 -15.80 -14.26 9.32
CA GLN A 272 -14.60 -14.94 9.75
C GLN A 272 -14.65 -16.38 9.24
N LEU A 273 -13.52 -16.83 8.68
CA LEU A 273 -13.32 -18.23 8.33
C LEU A 273 -13.00 -19.06 9.59
N GLU A 274 -13.93 -19.90 10.03
CA GLU A 274 -13.66 -20.87 11.08
C GLU A 274 -13.11 -22.16 10.45
N GLN A 275 -11.85 -22.49 10.74
CA GLN A 275 -11.25 -23.73 10.26
C GLN A 275 -11.72 -24.88 11.15
N ASP A 276 -12.75 -25.62 10.74
CA ASP A 276 -13.13 -26.84 11.44
C ASP A 276 -12.07 -27.93 11.22
N THR A 277 -11.15 -28.05 12.17
CA THR A 277 -10.10 -29.10 12.19
C THR A 277 -10.67 -30.52 12.29
N SER A 278 -11.96 -30.69 12.58
CA SER A 278 -12.61 -32.00 12.75
C SER A 278 -12.81 -32.75 11.43
N LEU A 279 -12.87 -32.03 10.30
CA LEU A 279 -13.16 -32.60 8.98
C LEU A 279 -11.91 -33.19 8.30
N LEU A 280 -10.70 -32.90 8.81
CA LEU A 280 -9.44 -33.49 8.32
C LEU A 280 -9.39 -35.02 8.52
N ASN A 281 -10.18 -35.58 9.44
CA ASN A 281 -10.21 -37.01 9.73
C ASN A 281 -11.15 -37.83 8.82
N MET A 282 -11.85 -37.21 7.87
CA MET A 282 -12.78 -37.90 6.97
C MET A 282 -12.20 -38.11 5.55
N LYS A 283 -10.88 -38.33 5.45
CA LYS A 283 -10.14 -38.49 4.18
C LYS A 283 -10.40 -39.80 3.41
N ASN A 284 -11.52 -40.47 3.64
CA ASN A 284 -11.90 -41.68 2.91
C ASN A 284 -13.42 -41.73 2.70
N ARG A 285 -13.92 -41.02 1.68
CA ARG A 285 -15.09 -41.44 0.89
C ARG A 285 -15.28 -40.59 -0.36
N ILE A 286 -14.82 -41.18 -1.47
CA ILE A 286 -15.36 -41.16 -2.84
C ILE A 286 -16.34 -40.01 -3.12
N TYR A 287 -15.87 -39.09 -3.96
CA TYR A 287 -16.60 -38.12 -4.78
C TYR A 287 -18.13 -38.30 -4.80
N GLN A 288 -18.83 -37.52 -3.99
CA GLN A 288 -20.11 -36.88 -4.30
C GLN A 288 -20.54 -35.95 -3.15
N ARG A 289 -20.47 -34.64 -3.41
CA ARG A 289 -21.49 -33.68 -2.98
C ARG A 289 -21.83 -33.59 -1.48
N LEU A 290 -20.81 -33.66 -0.62
CA LEU A 290 -20.88 -33.15 0.74
C LEU A 290 -19.68 -32.21 0.89
N LEU A 291 -19.87 -30.95 0.49
CA LEU A 291 -18.92 -29.89 0.82
C LEU A 291 -18.76 -29.90 2.35
N PRO A 292 -17.54 -29.96 2.90
CA PRO A 292 -17.34 -29.66 4.30
C PRO A 292 -18.00 -28.30 4.57
N GLN A 293 -18.99 -28.28 5.47
CA GLN A 293 -19.67 -27.04 5.87
C GLN A 293 -18.64 -26.19 6.60
N VAL A 294 -17.96 -25.32 5.87
CA VAL A 294 -17.19 -24.26 6.51
C VAL A 294 -18.17 -23.41 7.30
N SER A 295 -17.98 -23.31 8.61
CA SER A 295 -18.71 -22.37 9.42
C SER A 295 -18.10 -20.99 9.20
N PHE A 296 -18.82 -20.16 8.44
CA PHE A 296 -18.56 -18.74 8.40
C PHE A 296 -19.29 -18.11 9.58
N VAL A 297 -18.53 -17.44 10.43
CA VAL A 297 -19.12 -16.67 11.53
C VAL A 297 -19.22 -15.22 11.06
N LYS A 298 -20.46 -14.72 10.98
CA LYS A 298 -20.68 -13.31 10.66
C LYS A 298 -20.05 -12.45 11.75
N VAL A 299 -19.20 -11.52 11.35
CA VAL A 299 -18.54 -10.57 12.23
C VAL A 299 -19.43 -9.34 12.35
N GLU A 300 -20.08 -9.17 13.49
CA GLU A 300 -20.92 -7.99 13.75
C GLU A 300 -20.11 -6.76 14.16
N SER A 301 -18.88 -6.94 14.63
CA SER A 301 -17.99 -5.84 14.99
C SER A 301 -16.51 -6.22 14.88
N LEU A 302 -15.71 -5.31 14.31
CA LEU A 302 -14.25 -5.38 14.27
C LEU A 302 -13.60 -4.89 15.58
N ARG A 303 -14.40 -4.47 16.56
CA ARG A 303 -13.94 -3.92 17.84
C ARG A 303 -12.99 -2.73 17.60
N ASP A 304 -11.79 -2.80 18.16
CA ASP A 304 -10.69 -1.83 18.10
C ASP A 304 -9.91 -1.86 16.78
N HIS A 305 -10.38 -2.60 15.77
CA HIS A 305 -9.75 -2.67 14.45
C HIS A 305 -10.55 -1.88 13.40
N ALA A 306 -9.86 -1.51 12.33
CA ALA A 306 -10.44 -1.04 11.09
C ALA A 306 -9.88 -1.83 9.90
N ILE A 307 -10.69 -1.94 8.85
CA ILE A 307 -10.30 -2.57 7.59
C ILE A 307 -10.04 -1.47 6.56
N PHE A 308 -8.98 -1.63 5.77
CA PHE A 308 -8.63 -0.76 4.66
C PHE A 308 -8.63 -1.59 3.38
N LEU A 309 -9.63 -1.41 2.53
CA LEU A 309 -9.81 -2.13 1.27
C LEU A 309 -9.08 -1.41 0.14
N GLY A 310 -8.23 -2.15 -0.56
CA GLY A 310 -7.49 -1.65 -1.71
C GLY A 310 -7.48 -2.63 -2.87
N ASN A 311 -7.14 -2.11 -4.04
CA ASN A 311 -7.09 -2.87 -5.29
C ASN A 311 -5.91 -3.84 -5.36
N ILE A 312 -4.79 -3.49 -4.72
CA ILE A 312 -3.55 -4.29 -4.70
C ILE A 312 -3.43 -5.04 -3.38
N GLN A 313 -3.75 -4.36 -2.28
CA GLN A 313 -3.66 -4.91 -0.95
C GLN A 313 -4.80 -4.35 -0.11
N SER A 314 -5.41 -5.24 0.67
CA SER A 314 -6.29 -4.90 1.78
C SER A 314 -5.60 -5.27 3.10
N LEU A 315 -5.88 -4.54 4.17
CA LEU A 315 -5.29 -4.81 5.49
C LEU A 315 -6.30 -4.59 6.62
N CYS A 316 -6.15 -5.36 7.68
CA CYS A 316 -6.84 -5.19 8.96
C CYS A 316 -5.84 -4.56 9.94
N PHE A 317 -6.22 -3.47 10.61
CA PHE A 317 -5.29 -2.71 11.44
C PHE A 317 -5.90 -2.35 12.80
N PRO A 318 -5.19 -2.57 13.92
CA PRO A 318 -5.61 -2.09 15.23
C PRO A 318 -5.50 -0.56 15.28
N VAL A 319 -6.60 0.14 15.56
CA VAL A 319 -6.63 1.61 15.49
C VAL A 319 -6.46 2.31 16.84
N GLU A 320 -6.25 1.55 17.92
CA GLU A 320 -6.05 2.12 19.25
C GLU A 320 -4.92 3.16 19.26
N ASN A 321 -5.19 4.35 19.79
CA ASN A 321 -4.25 5.48 19.87
C ASN A 321 -3.73 6.01 18.52
N THR A 322 -4.32 5.61 17.39
CA THR A 322 -3.91 6.07 16.05
C THR A 322 -4.68 7.29 15.56
N GLY A 323 -5.89 7.51 16.11
CA GLY A 323 -6.83 8.55 15.65
C GLY A 323 -7.75 8.11 14.50
N CYS A 324 -7.60 6.89 13.98
CA CYS A 324 -8.56 6.29 13.06
C CYS A 324 -9.86 5.89 13.77
N ARG A 325 -10.94 5.76 13.00
CA ARG A 325 -12.21 5.27 13.51
C ARG A 325 -12.16 3.75 13.61
N GLU A 326 -12.47 3.23 14.78
CA GLU A 326 -12.62 1.80 15.01
C GLU A 326 -13.92 1.27 14.41
N ASN A 327 -14.03 -0.05 14.25
CA ASN A 327 -15.22 -0.70 13.72
C ASN A 327 -15.67 -0.16 12.35
N CYS A 328 -14.71 0.22 11.51
CA CYS A 328 -14.95 0.87 10.22
C CYS A 328 -14.21 0.18 9.07
N ILE A 329 -14.74 0.33 7.86
CA ILE A 329 -14.13 -0.11 6.60
C ILE A 329 -13.84 1.12 5.73
N TYR A 330 -12.58 1.36 5.42
CA TYR A 330 -12.09 2.40 4.54
C TYR A 330 -11.92 1.84 3.14
N PHE A 331 -12.47 2.49 2.12
CA PHE A 331 -12.45 1.97 0.75
C PHE A 331 -12.56 3.10 -0.29
N THR A 332 -12.26 2.81 -1.55
CA THR A 332 -12.53 3.70 -2.70
C THR A 332 -13.65 3.13 -3.54
N GLN A 333 -14.46 3.99 -4.16
CA GLN A 333 -15.51 3.50 -5.05
C GLN A 333 -14.89 2.93 -6.34
N PRO A 334 -15.31 1.74 -6.79
CA PRO A 334 -14.87 1.16 -8.06
C PRO A 334 -15.16 2.10 -9.23
N GLY A 335 -14.13 2.47 -9.99
CA GLY A 335 -14.27 3.38 -11.14
C GLY A 335 -14.33 4.87 -10.79
N ASP A 336 -14.41 5.20 -9.50
CA ASP A 336 -14.28 6.55 -8.94
C ASP A 336 -13.24 6.59 -7.80
N GLU A 337 -11.98 6.54 -8.19
CA GLU A 337 -10.83 6.63 -7.29
C GLU A 337 -10.46 8.09 -6.95
N THR A 338 -11.44 9.00 -6.93
CA THR A 338 -11.21 10.42 -6.63
C THR A 338 -11.33 10.76 -5.14
N ALA A 339 -11.93 9.87 -4.35
CA ALA A 339 -12.05 9.96 -2.90
C ALA A 339 -11.98 8.57 -2.27
N TRP A 340 -11.74 8.51 -0.97
CA TRP A 340 -12.11 7.33 -0.20
C TRP A 340 -13.35 7.62 0.64
N HIS A 341 -14.00 6.55 1.07
CA HIS A 341 -15.18 6.57 1.91
C HIS A 341 -14.94 5.68 3.14
N VAL A 342 -15.76 5.87 4.15
CA VAL A 342 -15.71 5.12 5.40
C VAL A 342 -17.09 4.56 5.68
N PHE A 343 -17.19 3.23 5.69
CA PHE A 343 -18.37 2.51 6.15
C PHE A 343 -18.24 2.22 7.65
N ASP A 344 -19.19 2.70 8.43
CA ASP A 344 -19.31 2.41 9.86
C ASP A 344 -20.16 1.16 10.05
N MET A 345 -19.56 0.09 10.60
CA MET A 345 -20.27 -1.17 10.77
C MET A 345 -21.37 -1.13 11.84
N GLY A 346 -21.27 -0.23 12.82
CA GLY A 346 -22.21 -0.13 13.92
C GLY A 346 -23.56 0.46 13.50
N ASN A 347 -23.53 1.52 12.70
CA ASN A 347 -24.75 2.17 12.20
C ASN A 347 -25.07 1.87 10.73
N LYS A 348 -24.19 1.13 10.04
CA LYS A 348 -24.30 0.74 8.63
C LYS A 348 -24.45 1.94 7.69
N ARG A 349 -23.61 2.95 7.87
CA ARG A 349 -23.60 4.15 7.02
C ARG A 349 -22.25 4.37 6.38
N ILE A 350 -22.29 4.78 5.12
CA ILE A 350 -21.14 5.28 4.39
C ILE A 350 -21.05 6.79 4.63
N SER A 351 -19.85 7.25 4.94
CA SER A 351 -19.50 8.67 5.01
C SER A 351 -18.35 8.98 4.05
N ASP A 352 -18.38 10.16 3.46
CA ASP A 352 -17.32 10.59 2.55
C ASP A 352 -16.04 10.96 3.30
N GLY A 353 -14.91 10.52 2.75
CA GLY A 353 -13.59 10.96 3.15
C GLY A 353 -13.10 12.16 2.31
N PRO A 354 -11.84 12.59 2.51
CA PRO A 354 -11.24 13.64 1.71
C PRO A 354 -11.18 13.27 0.22
N ASN A 355 -11.54 14.24 -0.62
CA ASN A 355 -11.27 14.17 -2.05
C ASN A 355 -9.75 14.21 -2.27
N LEU A 356 -9.24 13.27 -3.07
CA LEU A 356 -7.83 13.13 -3.41
C LEU A 356 -7.38 14.21 -4.41
N GLY A 357 -8.32 14.83 -5.14
CA GLY A 357 -8.09 15.92 -6.09
C GLY A 357 -7.57 15.43 -7.45
N PHE A 358 -7.76 14.15 -7.76
CA PHE A 358 -7.40 13.52 -9.04
C PHE A 358 -8.11 12.18 -9.20
N LYS A 359 -8.22 11.69 -10.44
CA LYS A 359 -8.55 10.30 -10.71
C LYS A 359 -7.27 9.46 -10.74
N ALA A 360 -7.22 8.42 -9.93
CA ALA A 360 -6.09 7.50 -9.85
C ALA A 360 -6.29 6.34 -10.83
N SER A 361 -5.20 5.71 -11.29
CA SER A 361 -5.32 4.41 -11.97
C SER A 361 -5.43 3.28 -10.95
N PHE A 362 -6.02 2.15 -11.35
CA PHE A 362 -6.28 0.99 -10.50
C PHE A 362 -5.09 0.58 -9.61
N ARG A 363 -3.89 0.53 -10.18
CA ARG A 363 -2.65 0.11 -9.50
C ARG A 363 -1.87 1.23 -8.82
N SER A 364 -2.35 2.47 -8.92
CA SER A 364 -1.65 3.63 -8.38
C SER A 364 -2.02 3.97 -6.94
N LEU A 365 -3.12 3.40 -6.41
CA LEU A 365 -3.56 3.59 -5.03
C LEU A 365 -3.32 2.34 -4.19
N VAL A 366 -2.60 2.48 -3.09
CA VAL A 366 -2.23 1.37 -2.21
C VAL A 366 -2.32 1.82 -0.76
N TRP A 367 -3.00 1.05 0.09
CA TRP A 367 -2.95 1.27 1.53
C TRP A 367 -1.62 0.79 2.09
N ILE A 368 -0.95 1.66 2.84
CA ILE A 368 0.36 1.39 3.42
C ILE A 368 0.29 1.57 4.92
N GLU A 369 0.61 0.52 5.66
CA GLU A 369 0.90 0.63 7.10
C GLU A 369 2.40 0.92 7.32
N PRO A 370 2.72 1.80 8.29
CA PRO A 370 4.10 2.01 8.69
C PRO A 370 4.61 0.75 9.42
N GLY A 371 5.57 0.05 8.80
CA GLY A 371 6.23 -1.12 9.37
C GLY A 371 7.72 -0.89 9.59
N VAL A 372 8.25 -1.44 10.70
CA VAL A 372 9.68 -1.51 10.99
C VAL A 372 10.37 -2.39 9.94
N VAL A 373 11.50 -1.91 9.41
CA VAL A 373 12.36 -2.62 8.44
C VAL A 373 13.12 -3.75 9.10
#